data_AF-A0A1G8G5W4-F1
#
_entry.id   AF-A0A1G8G5W4-F1
#
_cell.length_a   1.000
_cell.length_b   1.000
_cell.length_c   1.000
_cell.angle_alpha   90.00
_cell.angle_beta   90.00
_cell.angle_gamma   90.00
#
_symmetry.space_group_name_H-M   'P 1'
#
loop_
_entity.id
_entity.type
_entity.pdbx_description
1 polymer ?
#
loop_
_entity_poly.entity_id
_entity_poly.type
_entity_poly.pdbx_seq_one_letter_code
_entity_poly.pdbx_strand_id
1 'polypeptide(L)' 'MLFLIVCAFSGVILFEVPSLIRNKYWRELVVFSALLSISFIIVVLQTLGFQLPSPAKGLDYIVENVLHLNYH' A
#
# COMPACT_ATOMS: atom_id res chain seq x y z
N MET A 1 -14.09 -8.67 -4.45
CA MET A 1 -12.73 -8.22 -4.08
C MET A 1 -12.72 -7.37 -2.81
N LEU A 2 -13.57 -6.34 -2.69
CA LEU A 2 -13.65 -5.48 -1.49
C LEU A 2 -13.84 -6.24 -0.17
N PHE A 3 -14.71 -7.25 -0.12
CA PHE A 3 -14.90 -8.06 1.10
C PHE A 3 -13.60 -8.73 1.58
N LEU A 4 -12.82 -9.31 0.66
CA LEU A 4 -11.55 -9.96 0.99
C LEU A 4 -10.52 -8.95 1.52
N ILE A 5 -10.51 -7.75 0.95
CA ILE A 5 -9.65 -6.65 1.41
C ILE A 5 -10.01 -6.29 2.84
N VAL A 6 -11.29 -6.03 3.12
CA VAL A 6 -11.74 -5.70 4.48
C VAL A 6 -11.38 -6.82 5.46
N CYS A 7 -11.65 -8.09 5.12
CA CYS A 7 -11.28 -9.22 5.96
C CYS A 7 -9.77 -9.31 6.23
N ALA A 8 -8.93 -9.11 5.21
CA ALA A 8 -7.48 -9.17 5.35
C ALA A 8 -6.97 -8.05 6.28
N PHE A 9 -7.39 -6.80 6.03
CA PHE A 9 -7.00 -5.66 6.86
C PHE A 9 -7.52 -5.77 8.30
N SER A 10 -8.75 -6.27 8.50
CA SER A 10 -9.27 -6.55 9.84
C SER A 10 -8.45 -7.62 10.57
N GLY A 11 -8.01 -8.68 9.89
CA GLY A 11 -7.15 -9.71 10.49
C GLY A 11 -5.80 -9.14 10.95
N VAL A 12 -5.18 -8.30 10.11
CA VAL A 12 -3.94 -7.60 10.43
C VAL A 12 -4.12 -6.70 11.66
N ILE A 13 -5.16 -5.86 11.67
CA ILE A 13 -5.48 -4.99 12.81
C ILE A 13 -5.67 -5.80 14.09
N LEU A 14 -6.44 -6.89 14.06
CA LEU A 14 -6.72 -7.72 15.23
C LEU A 14 -5.48 -8.44 15.77
N PHE A 15 -4.44 -8.64 14.96
CA PHE A 15 -3.22 -9.30 15.41
C PHE A 15 -2.17 -8.28 15.91
N GLU A 16 -1.96 -7.21 15.15
CA GLU A 16 -0.93 -6.20 15.48
C GLU A 16 -1.37 -5.20 16.53
N VAL A 17 -2.58 -4.63 16.43
CA VAL A 17 -3.03 -3.58 17.37
C VAL A 17 -3.00 -4.03 18.84
N PRO A 18 -3.53 -5.20 19.24
CA PRO A 18 -3.45 -5.63 20.64
C PRO A 18 -2.00 -5.91 21.09
N SER A 19 -1.13 -6.37 20.19
CA SER A 19 0.30 -6.54 20.48
C SER A 19 0.98 -5.19 20.77
N LEU A 20 0.73 -4.18 19.94
CA LEU A 20 1.29 -2.84 20.10
C LEU A 20 0.76 -2.12 21.34
N ILE A 21 -0.53 -2.27 21.65
CA ILE A 21 -1.14 -1.72 22.86
C ILE A 21 -0.55 -2.38 24.12
N ARG A 22 -0.39 -3.71 24.11
CA ARG A 22 0.16 -4.45 25.26
C ARG A 22 1.59 -4.03 25.59
N ASN A 23 2.40 -3.74 24.56
CA ASN A 23 3.77 -3.30 24.72
C ASN A 23 3.91 -1.77 24.93
N LYS A 24 2.79 -1.03 25.00
CA LYS A 24 2.73 0.45 25.10
C LYS A 24 3.46 1.19 23.98
N TYR A 25 3.55 0.61 22.78
CA TYR A 25 4.23 1.23 21.64
C TYR A 25 3.30 2.18 20.87
N TRP A 26 2.91 3.27 21.52
CA TRP A 26 1.99 4.26 20.95
C TRP A 26 2.54 4.95 19.70
N ARG A 27 3.85 5.22 19.66
CA ARG A 27 4.50 5.82 18.47
C ARG A 27 4.47 4.86 17.28
N GLU A 28 4.74 3.59 17.51
CA GLU A 28 4.68 2.55 16.46
C GLU A 28 3.24 2.32 16.02
N LEU A 29 2.27 2.40 16.93
CA LEU A 29 0.85 2.26 16.61
C LEU A 29 0.41 3.36 15.62
N VAL A 30 0.87 4.59 15.82
CA VAL A 30 0.57 5.71 14.91
C VAL A 30 1.19 5.47 13.54
N VAL A 31 2.47 5.07 13.46
CA VAL A 31 3.15 4.79 12.19
C VAL A 31 2.48 3.63 11.46
N PHE A 32 2.19 2.54 12.17
CA PHE A 32 1.49 1.38 11.65
C PHE A 32 0.11 1.75 11.12
N SER A 33 -0.69 2.49 11.90
CA SER A 33 -2.02 2.91 11.48
C SER A 33 -1.98 3.86 10.28
N ALA A 34 -0.98 4.74 10.20
CA ALA A 34 -0.80 5.64 9.06
C ALA A 34 -0.44 4.85 7.79
N LEU A 35 0.54 3.95 7.86
CA LEU A 35 0.92 3.09 6.74
C LEU A 35 -0.24 2.19 6.29
N LEU A 36 -0.93 1.56 7.25
CA LEU A 36 -2.06 0.69 6.98
C LEU A 36 -3.22 1.45 6.32
N SER A 37 -3.49 2.68 6.74
CA SER A 37 -4.48 3.55 6.09
C SER A 37 -4.08 3.91 4.65
N ILE A 38 -2.81 4.26 4.42
CA ILE A 38 -2.31 4.56 3.07
C ILE A 38 -2.46 3.34 2.16
N SER A 39 -2.02 2.16 2.62
CA SER A 39 -2.18 0.92 1.87
C SER A 39 -3.63 0.59 1.58
N PHE A 40 -4.53 0.76 2.55
CA PHE A 40 -5.96 0.51 2.37
C PHE A 40 -6.55 1.44 1.30
N ILE A 41 -6.24 2.74 1.36
CA ILE A 41 -6.69 3.73 0.38
C ILE A 41 -6.21 3.33 -1.03
N ILE A 42 -4.94 3.02 -1.20
CA ILE A 42 -4.36 2.61 -2.48
C ILE A 42 -5.09 1.39 -3.05
N VAL A 43 -5.28 0.35 -2.24
CA VAL A 43 -5.95 -0.89 -2.66
C VAL A 43 -7.42 -0.66 -3.01
N VAL A 44 -8.12 0.20 -2.26
CA VAL A 44 -9.50 0.59 -2.56
C VAL A 44 -9.58 1.36 -3.88
N LEU A 45 -8.72 2.36 -4.08
CA LEU A 45 -8.65 3.10 -5.35
C LEU A 45 -8.38 2.14 -6.53
N GLN A 46 -7.42 1.24 -6.38
CA GLN A 46 -7.07 0.27 -7.42
C GLN A 46 -8.22 -0.69 -7.72
N THR A 47 -8.97 -1.13 -6.71
CA THR A 47 -10.16 -1.98 -6.91
C THR A 47 -11.38 -1.25 -7.46
N LEU A 48 -11.49 0.06 -7.25
CA LEU A 48 -12.48 0.91 -7.90
C LEU A 48 -12.14 1.20 -9.39
N GLY A 49 -11.02 0.68 -9.88
CA GLY A 49 -10.60 0.84 -11.28
C GLY A 49 -9.85 2.15 -11.55
N PHE A 50 -9.48 2.89 -10.50
CA PHE A 50 -8.52 3.98 -10.68
C PHE A 50 -7.19 3.38 -11.11
N GLN A 51 -6.77 3.71 -12.33
CA GLN A 51 -5.45 3.36 -12.84
C GLN A 51 -4.42 4.23 -12.12
N LEU A 52 -3.96 3.75 -10.97
CA LEU A 52 -2.73 4.26 -10.38
C LEU A 52 -1.62 4.10 -11.43
N PRO A 53 -0.86 5.16 -11.74
CA PRO A 53 0.24 5.06 -12.68
C PRO A 53 1.16 3.95 -12.18
N SER A 54 1.31 2.89 -12.98
CA SER A 54 2.16 1.78 -12.59
C SER A 54 3.59 2.32 -12.45
N PRO A 55 4.35 1.90 -11.42
CA PRO A 55 5.76 2.23 -11.32
C PRO A 55 6.53 1.82 -12.59
N ALA A 56 6.04 0.80 -13.29
CA ALA A 56 6.53 0.39 -14.60
C ALA A 56 6.53 1.54 -15.62
N LYS A 57 5.47 2.36 -15.70
CA LYS A 57 5.48 3.55 -16.59
C LYS A 57 6.57 4.56 -16.20
N GLY A 58 6.86 4.69 -14.91
CA GLY A 58 7.96 5.53 -14.43
C GLY A 58 9.33 4.96 -14.77
N LEU A 59 9.48 3.64 -14.70
CA LEU A 59 10.68 2.93 -15.12
C LEU A 59 10.87 3.01 -16.65
N ASP A 60 9.81 2.80 -17.42
CA ASP A 60 9.80 2.95 -18.88
C ASP A 60 10.28 4.37 -19.25
N TYR A 61 9.77 5.40 -18.56
CA TYR A 61 10.21 6.78 -18.75
C TYR A 61 11.71 6.96 -18.49
N ILE A 62 12.24 6.37 -17.40
CA ILE A 62 13.68 6.46 -17.08
C ILE A 62 14.53 5.70 -18.11
N VAL A 63 14.09 4.49 -18.49
CA VAL A 63 14.81 3.64 -19.46
C VAL A 63 14.85 4.30 -20.84
N GLU A 64 13.74 4.89 -21.25
CA GLU A 64 13.60 5.50 -22.57
C GLU A 64 14.22 6.91 -22.63
N ASN A 65 14.00 7.77 -21.62
CA ASN A 65 14.49 9.16 -21.62
C ASN A 65 15.88 9.36 -21.02
N VAL A 66 16.29 8.56 -20.02
CA VAL A 66 17.60 8.75 -19.34
C VAL A 66 18.64 7.81 -19.90
N LEU A 67 18.25 6.55 -20.17
CA LEU A 67 19.16 5.52 -20.67
C LEU A 67 19.15 5.38 -22.20
N HIS A 68 18.20 6.00 -22.91
CA HIS A 68 18.00 5.89 -24.37
C HIS A 68 17.95 4.44 -24.87
N LEU A 69 17.53 3.51 -24.02
CA LEU A 69 17.37 2.11 -24.41
C LEU A 69 15.99 1.98 -25.05
N ASN A 70 15.95 2.04 -26.38
CA ASN A 70 14.73 1.84 -27.16
C ASN A 70 14.32 0.36 -27.10
N TYR A 71 13.33 0.03 -26.28
CA TYR A 71 12.75 -1.32 -26.22
C TYR A 71 11.48 -1.32 -27.07
N HIS A 72 11.67 -1.64 -28.36
CA HIS A 72 10.62 -1.67 -29.37
C HIS A 72 9.85 -3.00 -29.38
#